data_AF-A0A836Z0Z0-F1
#
_entry.id   AF-A0A836Z0Z0-F1
#
_cell.length_a   1.000
_cell.length_b   1.000
_cell.length_c   1.000
_cell.angle_alpha   90.00
_cell.angle_beta   90.00
_cell.angle_gamma   90.00
#
_symmetry.space_group_name_H-M   'P 1'
#
loop_
_entity.id
_entity.type
_entity.pdbx_description
1 polymer ?
#
loop_
_entity_poly.entity_id
_entity_poly.type
_entity_poly.pdbx_seq_one_letter_code
_entity_poly.pdbx_strand_id
1 'polypeptide(L)' 'MNKAAIKKTLKNIQPNSKVTINAKRALYIASDVLELLEDFTNVYAQENNIQVKLRGFKYDYEHQEGREHTHIRVEHRSRI' A
#
# COMPACT_ATOMS: atom_id res chain seq x y z
N MET A 1 -8.37 -9.81 10.32
CA MET A 1 -8.60 -8.34 10.31
C MET A 1 -9.99 -8.08 9.79
N ASN A 2 -10.69 -7.06 10.30
CA ASN A 2 -12.03 -6.69 9.83
C ASN A 2 -11.94 -5.52 8.84
N LYS A 3 -12.59 -5.63 7.67
CA LYS A 3 -12.62 -4.63 6.59
C LYS A 3 -13.04 -3.24 7.08
N ALA A 4 -14.04 -3.17 7.97
CA ALA A 4 -14.54 -1.90 8.49
C ALA A 4 -13.49 -1.16 9.33
N ALA A 5 -12.72 -1.90 10.14
CA ALA A 5 -11.67 -1.32 10.97
C ALA A 5 -10.50 -0.79 10.12
N ILE A 6 -10.12 -1.50 9.06
CA ILE A 6 -9.09 -1.06 8.11
C ILE A 6 -9.51 0.23 7.43
N LYS A 7 -10.72 0.26 6.86
CA LYS A 7 -11.25 1.42 6.16
C LYS A 7 -11.29 2.66 7.06
N LYS A 8 -11.73 2.52 8.31
CA LYS A 8 -11.72 3.60 9.30
C LYS A 8 -10.30 4.08 9.60
N THR A 9 -9.35 3.15 9.75
CA THR A 9 -7.95 3.48 10.02
C THR A 9 -7.34 4.28 8.88
N LEU A 10 -7.50 3.81 7.64
CA LEU A 10 -6.93 4.45 6.45
C LEU A 10 -7.47 5.88 6.24
N LYS A 11 -8.77 6.09 6.45
CA LYS A 11 -9.42 7.41 6.31
C LYS A 11 -8.96 8.46 7.34
N ASN A 12 -8.42 8.02 8.47
CA ASN A 12 -8.00 8.92 9.55
C ASN A 12 -6.50 9.25 9.49
N ILE A 13 -5.79 8.76 8.48
CA ILE A 13 -4.38 9.06 8.28
C ILE A 13 -4.26 10.51 7.82
N GLN A 14 -3.45 11.28 8.54
CA GLN A 14 -3.26 12.70 8.26
C GLN A 14 -2.48 12.89 6.94
N PRO A 15 -2.79 13.94 6.15
CA PRO A 15 -2.00 14.33 4.99
C PRO A 15 -0.51 14.57 5.34
N ASN A 16 0.38 14.44 4.36
CA ASN A 16 1.83 14.62 4.50
C ASN A 16 2.54 13.62 5.43
N SER A 17 1.86 12.54 5.81
CA SER A 17 2.41 11.53 6.71
C SER A 17 3.21 10.44 5.97
N LYS A 18 3.95 9.64 6.74
CA LYS A 18 4.64 8.43 6.25
C LYS A 18 4.04 7.21 6.92
N VAL A 19 3.55 6.26 6.12
CA VAL A 19 2.83 5.09 6.58
C VAL A 19 3.52 3.83 6.09
N THR A 20 3.76 2.88 7.00
CA THR A 20 4.23 1.54 6.64
C THR A 20 3.13 0.54 6.92
N ILE A 21 2.71 -0.20 5.89
CA ILE A 21 1.75 -1.29 6.02
C ILE A 21 2.56 -2.60 5.93
N ASN A 22 2.54 -3.37 7.02
CA ASN A 22 3.40 -4.54 7.16
C ASN A 22 2.58 -5.82 7.32
N ALA A 23 2.55 -6.63 6.27
CA ALA A 23 1.88 -7.91 6.19
C ALA A 23 2.83 -9.11 6.34
N LYS A 24 4.08 -8.93 6.81
CA LYS A 24 5.04 -10.05 6.98
C LYS A 24 4.55 -11.21 7.86
N ARG A 25 3.62 -10.94 8.76
CA ARG A 25 3.00 -11.95 9.65
C ARG A 25 1.59 -12.36 9.19
N ALA A 26 1.11 -11.83 8.07
CA ALA A 26 -0.16 -12.24 7.50
C ALA A 26 0.03 -13.59 6.80
N LEU A 27 -0.81 -14.56 7.16
CA LEU A 27 -0.86 -15.86 6.48
C LEU A 27 -1.63 -15.77 5.17
N TYR A 28 -2.71 -14.98 5.17
CA TYR A 28 -3.58 -14.75 4.03
C TYR A 28 -4.12 -13.32 4.09
N ILE A 29 -4.33 -12.70 2.93
CA ILE A 29 -4.97 -11.39 2.78
C ILE A 29 -6.07 -11.58 1.75
N ALA A 30 -7.31 -11.26 2.13
CA ALA A 30 -8.44 -11.35 1.22
C ALA A 30 -8.32 -10.32 0.09
N SER A 31 -8.81 -10.67 -1.11
CA SER A 31 -8.73 -9.82 -2.31
C SER A 31 -9.36 -8.45 -2.09
N ASP A 32 -10.45 -8.38 -1.32
CA ASP A 32 -11.14 -7.12 -1.03
C ASP A 32 -10.39 -6.18 -0.08
N VAL A 33 -9.43 -6.72 0.69
CA VAL A 33 -8.48 -5.94 1.49
C VAL A 33 -7.32 -5.47 0.61
N LEU A 34 -6.89 -6.26 -0.36
CA LEU A 34 -5.86 -5.85 -1.33
C LEU A 34 -6.37 -4.69 -2.18
N GLU A 35 -7.57 -4.81 -2.74
CA GLU A 35 -8.25 -3.75 -3.51
C GLU A 35 -8.38 -2.46 -2.67
N LEU A 36 -8.81 -2.58 -1.42
CA LEU A 36 -8.91 -1.42 -0.51
C LEU A 36 -7.55 -0.73 -0.27
N LEU A 37 -6.47 -1.49 -0.18
CA LEU A 37 -5.12 -0.95 0.01
C LEU A 37 -4.58 -0.33 -1.28
N GLU A 38 -4.94 -0.88 -2.43
CA GLU A 38 -4.61 -0.35 -3.74
C GLU A 38 -5.29 1.01 -3.96
N ASP A 39 -6.60 1.10 -3.73
CA ASP A 39 -7.36 2.36 -3.76
C ASP A 39 -6.75 3.42 -2.86
N PHE A 40 -6.43 3.05 -1.61
CA PHE A 40 -5.80 3.96 -0.67
C PHE A 40 -4.44 4.45 -1.16
N THR A 41 -3.60 3.55 -1.70
CA THR A 41 -2.22 3.88 -2.09
C THR A 41 -2.15 4.70 -3.37
N ASN A 42 -3.01 4.38 -4.34
CA ASN A 42 -2.98 4.96 -5.68
C ASN A 42 -3.82 6.23 -5.79
N VAL A 43 -4.85 6.40 -4.97
CA VAL A 43 -5.73 7.57 -5.01
C VAL A 43 -5.52 8.44 -3.77
N TYR A 44 -6.04 8.00 -2.62
CA TYR A 44 -6.12 8.85 -1.43
C TYR A 44 -4.74 9.30 -0.93
N ALA A 45 -3.76 8.40 -0.91
CA ALA A 45 -2.41 8.71 -0.47
C ALA A 45 -1.70 9.70 -1.40
N GLN A 46 -1.91 9.60 -2.72
CA GLN A 46 -1.36 10.56 -3.68
C GLN A 46 -1.96 11.94 -3.48
N GLU A 47 -3.29 12.03 -3.40
CA GLU A 47 -4.02 13.29 -3.20
C GLU A 47 -3.65 14.00 -1.90
N ASN A 48 -3.31 13.24 -0.85
CA ASN A 48 -2.99 13.76 0.47
C ASN A 48 -1.48 13.79 0.78
N ASN A 49 -0.61 13.55 -0.22
CA ASN A 49 0.84 13.51 -0.05
C ASN A 49 1.31 12.53 1.05
N ILE A 50 0.66 11.39 1.17
CA ILE A 50 1.00 10.33 2.13
C ILE A 50 1.98 9.37 1.46
N GLN A 51 3.16 9.20 2.06
CA GLN A 51 4.14 8.23 1.57
C GLN A 51 3.84 6.85 2.14
N VAL A 52 3.52 5.89 1.28
CA VAL A 52 3.15 4.52 1.69
C VAL A 52 4.29 3.55 1.38
N LYS A 53 4.64 2.71 2.36
CA LYS A 53 5.57 1.58 2.20
C LYS A 53 4.87 0.26 2.52
N LEU A 54 4.75 -0.61 1.53
CA LEU A 54 4.20 -1.95 1.70
C LEU A 54 5.33 -2.95 2.02
N ARG A 55 5.13 -3.83 3.00
CA ARG A 55 6.08 -4.90 3.36
C ARG A 55 5.38 -6.23 3.55
N GLY A 56 5.94 -7.30 3.00
CA GLY A 56 5.44 -8.66 3.24
C GLY A 56 4.10 -8.97 2.57
N PHE A 57 3.68 -8.14 1.62
CA PHE A 57 2.61 -8.49 0.68
C PHE A 57 3.22 -9.45 -0.34
N LYS A 58 2.67 -10.67 -0.42
CA LYS A 58 2.99 -11.64 -1.46
C LYS A 58 1.95 -11.42 -2.56
N TYR A 59 2.36 -10.82 -3.68
CA TYR A 59 1.44 -10.37 -4.72
C TYR A 59 0.89 -11.54 -5.57
N ASP A 60 1.55 -12.71 -5.53
CA ASP A 60 1.20 -13.82 -6.38
C ASP A 60 0.71 -15.04 -5.60
N TYR A 61 -0.58 -15.34 -5.73
CA TYR A 61 -1.07 -16.73 -5.71
C TYR A 61 -1.53 -17.20 -7.10
N GLU A 62 -1.65 -16.33 -8.11
CA GLU A 62 -2.16 -16.70 -9.44
C GLU A 62 -1.28 -16.31 -10.64
N HIS A 63 -0.24 -15.48 -10.50
CA HIS A 63 0.57 -14.97 -11.63
C HIS A 63 2.08 -15.22 -11.47
N GLN A 64 2.47 -16.35 -10.88
CA GLN A 64 3.87 -16.80 -10.83
C GLN A 64 4.37 -17.34 -12.18
N GLU A 65 4.22 -16.59 -13.27
CA GLU A 65 5.00 -16.80 -14.49
C GLU A 65 5.66 -15.48 -14.92
N GLY A 66 6.79 -15.19 -14.26
CA GLY A 66 7.96 -14.68 -14.98
C GLY A 66 8.04 -13.19 -15.32
N ARG A 67 7.58 -12.27 -14.47
CA ARG A 67 8.01 -10.86 -14.59
C ARG A 67 8.35 -10.22 -13.25
N GLU A 68 9.64 -10.01 -13.01
CA GLU A 68 10.15 -9.07 -12.02
C GLU A 68 9.76 -7.64 -12.44
N HIS A 69 8.66 -7.10 -11.89
CA HIS A 69 8.39 -5.67 -12.00
C HIS A 69 9.18 -4.93 -10.91
N THR A 70 10.48 -4.77 -11.18
CA THR A 70 11.32 -3.80 -10.49
C THR A 70 11.16 -2.46 -11.20
N HIS A 71 10.44 -1.51 -10.58
CA HIS A 71 10.79 -0.09 -10.42
C HIS A 71 9.57 0.73 -10.02
N ILE A 72 9.52 1.19 -8.77
CA ILE A 72 8.96 2.52 -8.50
C ILE A 72 10.03 3.27 -7.70
N ARG A 73 10.87 4.00 -8.42
CA ARG A 73 11.73 5.06 -7.89
C ARG A 73 11.00 6.38 -8.14
N VAL A 74 10.58 7.05 -7.08
CA VAL A 74 10.22 8.47 -7.14
C VAL A 74 11.30 9.22 -6.36
N GLU A 75 12.30 9.75 -7.07
CA GLU A 75 13.15 10.81 -6.54
C GLU A 75 12.55 12.15 -6.99
N HIS A 76 12.21 13.01 -6.03
CA HIS A 76 12.07 14.45 -6.28
C HIS A 76 13.10 15.16 -5.41
N ARG A 77 14.29 15.40 -5.97
CA ARG A 77 15.29 16.26 -5.33
C ARG A 77 14.86 17.71 -5.52
N SER A 78 14.16 18.26 -4.54
CA SER A 78 14.17 19.71 -4.34
C SER A 78 15.33 20.04 -3.41
N ARG A 79 16.40 20.59 -3.98
CA ARG A 79 17.36 21.43 -3.24
C ARG A 79 17.87 22.52 -4.18
N ILE A 80 17.49 23.74 -3.80
CA ILE A 80 18.11 25.08 -3.94
C ILE A 80 19.29 25.16 -4.91
#